data_AF-Q9D534-F1
#
_entry.id   AF-Q9D534-F1
#
_cell.length_a   1.000
_cell.length_b   1.000
_cell.length_c   1.000
_cell.angle_alpha   90.00
_cell.angle_beta   90.00
_cell.angle_gamma   90.00
#
_symmetry.space_group_name_H-M   'P 1'
#
loop_
_entity.id
_entity.type
_entity.pdbx_description
1 polymer ?
#
loop_
_entity_poly.entity_id
_entity_poly.type
_entity_poly.pdbx_seq_one_letter_code
_entity_poly.pdbx_strand_id
1 'polypeptide(L)'
;MGEAQLLVEDGNQKLFPCEVCGRCFATDVLERHGPICKKVFNKKRKPFNSLKQRLQGTDIPTVGKSPQPKVQPVRKSNWRQQHEDFINTIRSAKQFTLAIKEGRPLPPPPRPTSNPDYIQCPYCMRRFNETAAQRHINFCKNQTSRPVFDPIQMAARLVSRAQCKAQASLKK
;
A
#
# COMPACT_ATOMS: atom_id res chain seq x y z
N MET A 1 12.42 30.71 -11.25
CA MET A 1 11.39 30.06 -10.41
C MET A 1 10.12 30.02 -11.24
N GLY A 2 9.57 28.83 -11.48
CA GLY A 2 8.45 28.64 -12.41
C GLY A 2 7.12 28.94 -11.74
N GLU A 3 6.55 30.10 -12.01
CA GLU A 3 5.28 30.56 -11.44
C GLU A 3 4.13 30.00 -12.28
N ALA A 4 3.80 28.72 -12.06
CA ALA A 4 2.61 28.10 -12.61
C ALA A 4 1.37 28.52 -11.78
N GLN A 5 1.00 29.80 -11.86
CA GLN A 5 -0.24 30.30 -11.28
C GLN A 5 -1.27 30.53 -12.41
N LEU A 6 -1.78 29.45 -13.00
CA LEU A 6 -3.05 29.52 -13.71
C LEU A 6 -4.16 29.45 -12.66
N LEU A 7 -4.45 30.61 -12.06
CA LEU A 7 -5.75 30.87 -11.44
C LEU A 7 -6.78 30.76 -12.55
N VAL A 8 -7.37 29.57 -12.69
CA VAL A 8 -8.67 29.47 -13.36
C VAL A 8 -9.64 30.11 -12.38
N GLU A 9 -9.87 31.40 -12.56
CA GLU A 9 -10.91 32.10 -11.83
C GLU A 9 -12.21 31.34 -12.07
N ASP A 10 -12.84 30.91 -10.98
CA ASP A 10 -14.14 30.27 -10.96
C ASP A 10 -15.14 31.22 -11.61
N GLY A 11 -15.26 31.12 -12.93
CA GLY A 11 -16.31 31.78 -13.69
C GLY A 11 -17.61 31.34 -13.05
N ASN A 12 -18.26 32.25 -12.34
CA ASN A 12 -19.60 32.12 -11.81
C ASN A 12 -20.59 32.17 -12.99
N GLN A 13 -20.44 31.23 -13.91
CA GLN A 13 -21.36 31.03 -15.03
C GLN A 13 -22.63 30.42 -14.46
N LYS A 14 -23.77 31.07 -14.76
CA LYS A 14 -25.09 30.57 -14.37
C LYS A 14 -25.28 29.16 -14.94
N LEU A 15 -25.43 28.18 -14.05
CA LEU A 15 -25.68 26.80 -14.40
C LEU A 15 -27.18 26.54 -14.48
N PHE A 16 -27.63 25.89 -15.55
CA PHE A 16 -29.03 25.54 -15.79
C PHE A 16 -29.21 24.02 -15.75
N PRO A 17 -30.27 23.52 -15.08
CA PRO A 17 -30.53 22.09 -15.01
C PRO A 17 -31.01 21.53 -16.35
N CYS A 18 -30.56 20.33 -16.71
CA CYS A 18 -31.11 19.58 -17.82
C CYS A 18 -32.50 19.04 -17.46
N GLU A 19 -33.50 19.31 -18.31
CA GLU A 19 -34.88 18.86 -18.14
C GLU A 19 -35.05 17.33 -18.05
N VAL A 20 -34.07 16.56 -18.56
CA VAL A 20 -34.13 15.10 -18.63
C VAL A 20 -33.42 14.43 -17.47
N CYS A 21 -32.19 14.85 -17.14
CA CYS A 21 -31.38 14.20 -16.09
C CYS A 21 -31.19 15.03 -14.82
N GLY A 22 -31.65 16.28 -14.78
CA GLY A 22 -31.55 17.17 -13.62
C GLY A 22 -30.14 17.71 -13.31
N ARG A 23 -29.11 17.31 -14.07
CA ARG A 23 -27.74 17.84 -13.89
C ARG A 23 -27.63 19.27 -14.41
N CYS A 24 -26.88 20.11 -13.70
CA CYS A 24 -26.69 21.52 -14.05
C CYS A 24 -25.47 21.72 -14.94
N PHE A 25 -25.62 22.51 -16.01
CA PHE A 25 -24.60 22.79 -17.00
C PHE A 25 -24.57 24.28 -17.33
N ALA A 26 -23.41 24.78 -17.78
CA ALA A 26 -23.33 26.07 -18.45
C ALA A 26 -24.19 26.03 -19.73
N THR A 27 -24.61 27.20 -20.22
CA THR A 27 -25.54 27.30 -21.36
C THR A 27 -25.01 26.62 -22.62
N ASP A 28 -23.73 26.82 -22.94
CA ASP A 28 -23.04 26.22 -24.10
C ASP A 28 -22.94 24.68 -24.01
N VAL A 29 -22.73 24.16 -22.79
CA VAL A 29 -22.66 22.72 -22.53
C VAL A 29 -24.07 22.12 -22.55
N LEU A 30 -25.06 22.84 -22.02
CA LEU A 30 -26.45 22.38 -21.97
C LEU A 30 -27.03 22.21 -23.39
N GLU A 31 -26.73 23.13 -24.32
CA GLU A 31 -27.16 23.05 -25.72
C GLU A 31 -26.67 21.76 -26.40
N ARG A 32 -25.41 21.36 -26.16
CA ARG A 32 -24.84 20.09 -26.66
C ARG A 32 -25.34 18.88 -25.87
N HIS A 33 -25.56 19.03 -24.57
CA HIS A 33 -25.97 17.95 -23.67
C HIS A 33 -27.42 17.52 -23.90
N GLY A 34 -28.34 18.48 -24.03
CA GLY A 34 -29.79 18.28 -24.15
C GLY A 34 -30.20 17.18 -25.15
N PRO A 35 -29.82 17.29 -26.44
CA PRO A 35 -30.21 16.31 -27.45
C PRO A 35 -29.62 14.91 -27.19
N ILE A 36 -28.39 14.83 -26.64
CA ILE A 36 -27.76 13.55 -26.31
C ILE A 36 -28.47 12.91 -25.11
N CYS A 37 -28.70 13.70 -24.06
CA CYS A 37 -29.36 13.26 -22.84
C CYS A 37 -30.75 12.70 -23.14
N LYS A 38 -31.57 13.45 -23.89
CA LYS A 38 -32.91 13.01 -24.32
C LYS A 38 -32.88 11.65 -25.04
N LYS A 39 -31.88 11.40 -25.89
CA LYS A 39 -31.74 10.13 -26.63
C LYS A 39 -31.31 8.95 -25.76
N VAL A 40 -30.52 9.19 -24.71
CA VAL A 40 -29.84 8.11 -23.97
C VAL A 40 -30.39 7.86 -22.57
N PHE A 41 -31.09 8.83 -21.97
CA PHE A 41 -31.51 8.76 -20.57
C PHE A 41 -32.52 7.65 -20.29
N ASN A 42 -33.51 7.47 -21.18
CA ASN A 42 -34.52 6.42 -21.04
C ASN A 42 -34.02 5.03 -21.50
N LYS A 43 -32.79 4.93 -22.03
CA LYS A 43 -32.22 3.67 -22.51
C LYS A 43 -31.38 3.02 -21.42
N LYS A 44 -31.75 1.81 -20.99
CA LYS A 44 -30.93 0.99 -20.06
C LYS A 44 -29.59 0.62 -20.74
N ARG A 45 -28.54 1.39 -20.48
CA ARG A 45 -27.18 1.08 -20.98
C ARG A 45 -26.59 -0.09 -20.19
N LYS A 46 -25.77 -0.91 -20.84
CA LYS A 46 -25.00 -1.95 -20.16
C LYS A 46 -24.07 -1.28 -19.14
N PRO A 47 -24.04 -1.74 -17.87
CA PRO A 47 -23.09 -1.25 -16.88
C PRO A 47 -21.67 -1.29 -17.45
N PHE A 48 -20.98 -0.16 -17.38
CA PHE A 48 -19.60 -0.08 -17.82
C PHE A 48 -18.71 -0.83 -16.82
N ASN A 49 -18.08 -1.91 -17.27
CA ASN A 49 -17.11 -2.64 -16.47
C ASN A 49 -15.70 -2.11 -16.79
N SER A 50 -15.13 -1.36 -15.86
CA SER A 50 -13.79 -0.76 -15.99
C SER A 50 -12.69 -1.80 -16.22
N LEU A 51 -12.80 -3.00 -15.62
CA LEU A 51 -11.86 -4.10 -15.85
C LEU A 51 -11.93 -4.56 -17.31
N LYS A 52 -13.13 -4.72 -17.86
CA LYS A 52 -13.31 -5.12 -19.26
C LYS A 52 -12.72 -4.10 -20.22
N GLN A 53 -12.91 -2.80 -19.95
CA GLN A 53 -12.34 -1.75 -20.81
C GLN A 53 -10.81 -1.77 -20.77
N ARG A 54 -10.20 -1.97 -19.60
CA ARG A 54 -8.74 -2.04 -19.47
C ARG A 54 -8.14 -3.24 -20.22
N LEU A 55 -8.86 -4.36 -20.23
CA LEU A 55 -8.46 -5.58 -20.93
C LEU A 55 -8.75 -5.54 -22.44
N GLN A 56 -9.67 -4.69 -22.90
CA GLN A 56 -9.98 -4.58 -24.32
C GLN A 56 -8.82 -3.93 -25.07
N GLY A 57 -8.19 -4.68 -26.00
CA GLY A 57 -7.08 -4.19 -26.82
C GLY A 57 -5.70 -4.32 -26.18
N THR A 58 -5.61 -4.87 -24.97
CA THR A 58 -4.33 -5.34 -24.43
C THR A 58 -4.16 -6.83 -24.78
N ASP A 59 -2.97 -7.21 -25.21
CA ASP A 59 -2.57 -8.61 -25.47
C ASP A 59 -2.29 -9.38 -24.18
N ILE A 60 -2.55 -8.78 -23.01
CA ILE A 60 -2.41 -9.42 -21.72
C ILE A 60 -3.39 -10.59 -21.69
N PRO A 61 -2.92 -11.86 -21.77
CA PRO A 61 -3.81 -12.99 -21.58
C PRO A 61 -4.43 -12.77 -20.21
N THR A 62 -5.76 -12.76 -20.16
CA THR A 62 -6.47 -12.81 -18.89
C THR A 62 -5.85 -13.97 -18.16
N VAL A 63 -5.00 -13.71 -17.16
CA VAL A 63 -4.48 -14.76 -16.31
C VAL A 63 -5.72 -15.35 -15.71
N GLY A 64 -6.14 -16.49 -16.29
CA GLY A 64 -7.31 -17.21 -15.88
C GLY A 64 -7.15 -17.33 -14.38
N LYS A 65 -8.20 -16.97 -13.63
CA LYS A 65 -8.22 -17.23 -12.20
C LYS A 65 -7.75 -18.66 -12.05
N SER A 66 -6.52 -18.85 -11.60
CA SER A 66 -6.06 -20.16 -11.19
C SER A 66 -7.07 -20.56 -10.13
N PRO A 67 -7.67 -21.76 -10.23
CA PRO A 67 -8.56 -22.23 -9.18
C PRO A 67 -7.71 -22.28 -7.92
N GLN A 68 -7.88 -21.28 -7.06
CA GLN A 68 -7.18 -21.19 -5.78
C GLN A 68 -7.49 -22.51 -5.06
N PRO A 69 -6.49 -23.35 -4.77
CA PRO A 69 -6.75 -24.63 -4.13
C PRO A 69 -7.33 -24.39 -2.74
N LYS A 70 -8.47 -25.04 -2.50
CA LYS A 70 -9.10 -25.33 -1.20
C LYS A 70 -9.18 -24.12 -0.25
N VAL A 71 -10.35 -23.49 -0.29
CA VAL A 71 -11.06 -22.79 0.81
C VAL A 71 -10.30 -22.85 2.14
N GLN A 72 -9.28 -22.01 2.30
CA GLN A 72 -8.88 -21.62 3.63
C GLN A 72 -10.05 -20.81 4.20
N PRO A 73 -10.43 -21.00 5.47
CA PRO A 73 -11.55 -20.27 6.04
C PRO A 73 -11.31 -18.78 5.82
N VAL A 74 -12.15 -18.17 4.99
CA VAL A 74 -12.14 -16.74 4.73
C VAL A 74 -12.32 -16.05 6.07
N ARG A 75 -11.21 -15.64 6.68
CA ARG A 75 -11.24 -14.88 7.93
C ARG A 75 -11.94 -13.56 7.62
N LYS A 76 -12.94 -13.23 8.44
CA LYS A 76 -13.77 -12.04 8.21
C LYS A 76 -12.86 -10.81 8.18
N SER A 77 -12.95 -10.02 7.11
CA SER A 77 -12.24 -8.73 7.04
C SER A 77 -12.67 -7.86 8.20
N ASN A 78 -11.74 -7.54 9.10
CA ASN A 78 -11.98 -6.67 10.24
C ASN A 78 -11.89 -5.19 9.83
N TRP A 79 -12.60 -4.83 8.77
CA TRP A 79 -12.50 -3.50 8.14
C TRP A 79 -12.85 -2.37 9.09
N ARG A 80 -13.81 -2.59 10.01
CA ARG A 80 -14.22 -1.58 11.00
C ARG A 80 -13.05 -1.27 11.93
N GLN A 81 -12.35 -2.29 12.43
CA GLN A 81 -11.18 -2.06 13.26
C GLN A 81 -10.04 -1.41 12.49
N GLN A 82 -9.80 -1.82 11.25
CA GLN A 82 -8.81 -1.17 10.37
C GLN A 82 -9.15 0.31 10.11
N HIS A 83 -10.44 0.63 9.92
CA HIS A 83 -10.90 2.00 9.75
C HIS A 83 -10.71 2.82 11.02
N GLU A 84 -11.12 2.32 12.18
CA GLU A 84 -10.92 3.00 13.47
C GLU A 84 -9.43 3.21 13.77
N ASP A 85 -8.59 2.19 13.52
CA ASP A 85 -7.12 2.29 13.67
C ASP A 85 -6.55 3.38 12.74
N PHE A 86 -7.04 3.45 11.50
CA PHE A 86 -6.65 4.51 10.57
C PHE A 86 -7.07 5.90 11.07
N ILE A 87 -8.33 6.06 11.49
CA ILE A 87 -8.84 7.33 12.03
C ILE A 87 -8.04 7.76 13.27
N ASN A 88 -7.74 6.83 14.17
CA ASN A 88 -6.94 7.09 15.36
C ASN A 88 -5.51 7.50 15.01
N THR A 89 -4.91 6.89 13.99
CA THR A 89 -3.57 7.26 13.48
C THR A 89 -3.56 8.68 12.90
N ILE A 90 -4.61 9.07 12.16
CA ILE A 90 -4.73 10.44 11.64
C ILE A 90 -4.93 11.46 12.77
N ARG A 91 -5.76 11.14 13.77
CA ARG A 91 -5.96 12.01 14.93
C ARG A 91 -4.67 12.19 15.72
N SER A 92 -3.94 11.11 16.01
CA SER A 92 -2.67 11.19 16.74
C SER A 92 -1.61 11.98 15.96
N ALA A 93 -1.54 11.81 14.64
CA ALA A 93 -0.65 12.61 13.79
C ALA A 93 -0.99 14.11 13.86
N LYS A 94 -2.28 14.48 13.81
CA LYS A 94 -2.70 15.89 13.98
C LYS A 94 -2.31 16.44 15.36
N GLN A 95 -2.50 15.67 16.43
CA GLN A 95 -2.12 16.07 17.78
C GLN A 95 -0.60 16.25 17.91
N PHE A 96 0.19 15.40 17.27
CA PHE A 96 1.65 15.54 17.21
C PHE A 96 2.07 16.85 16.54
N THR A 97 1.47 17.18 15.38
CA THR A 97 1.75 18.44 14.67
C THR A 97 1.39 19.67 15.51
N LEU A 98 0.27 19.63 16.23
CA LEU A 98 -0.13 20.72 17.13
C LEU A 98 0.85 20.87 18.30
N ALA A 99 1.27 19.77 18.92
CA ALA A 99 2.23 19.79 20.03
C ALA A 99 3.58 20.41 19.63
N ILE A 100 4.08 20.07 18.43
CA ILE A 100 5.29 20.70 17.86
C ILE A 100 5.11 22.21 17.72
N LYS A 101 3.97 22.66 17.18
CA LYS A 101 3.71 24.08 16.95
C LYS A 101 3.60 24.88 18.25
N GLU A 102 2.96 24.31 19.26
CA GLU A 102 2.75 24.94 20.57
C GLU A 102 3.98 24.82 21.50
N GLY A 103 5.01 24.07 21.10
CA GLY A 103 6.17 23.77 21.96
C GLY A 103 5.81 22.89 23.16
N ARG A 104 4.68 22.18 23.11
CA ARG A 104 4.29 21.20 24.12
C ARG A 104 5.15 19.94 23.98
N PRO A 105 5.50 19.23 25.07
CA PRO A 105 6.11 17.90 24.98
C PRO A 105 5.32 16.97 24.06
N LEU A 106 6.07 16.23 23.25
CA LEU A 106 5.53 15.33 22.25
C LEU A 106 4.60 14.28 22.89
N PRO A 107 3.44 13.98 22.27
CA PRO A 107 2.61 12.90 22.73
C PRO A 107 3.37 11.56 22.62
N PRO A 108 3.14 10.62 23.55
CA PRO A 108 3.78 9.31 23.48
C PRO A 108 3.37 8.58 22.19
N PRO A 109 4.26 7.76 21.61
CA PRO A 109 3.98 7.06 20.37
C PRO A 109 2.74 6.16 20.52
N PRO A 110 1.86 6.08 19.49
CA PRO A 110 0.69 5.21 19.54
C PRO A 110 1.10 3.75 19.72
N ARG A 111 0.27 2.97 20.42
CA ARG A 111 0.50 1.52 20.59
C ARG A 111 0.56 0.84 19.22
N PRO A 112 1.49 -0.11 18.99
CA PRO A 112 1.51 -0.88 17.75
C PRO A 112 0.18 -1.63 17.56
N THR A 113 -0.51 -1.38 16.45
CA THR A 113 -1.68 -2.18 16.07
C THR A 113 -1.22 -3.60 15.76
N SER A 114 -1.47 -4.51 16.70
CA SER A 114 -1.15 -5.93 16.54
C SER A 114 -2.26 -6.59 15.73
N ASN A 115 -2.08 -6.66 14.42
CA ASN A 115 -3.05 -7.32 13.54
C ASN A 115 -3.23 -8.79 13.97
N PRO A 116 -4.47 -9.23 14.28
CA PRO A 116 -4.73 -10.61 14.71
C PRO A 116 -4.46 -11.63 13.59
N ASP A 117 -4.46 -11.19 12.33
CA ASP A 117 -4.21 -12.03 11.15
C ASP A 117 -2.75 -12.49 11.01
N TYR A 118 -1.82 -11.90 11.77
CA TYR A 118 -0.40 -12.21 11.62
C TYR A 118 -0.01 -13.43 12.46
N ILE A 119 0.59 -14.42 11.80
CA ILE A 119 1.15 -15.61 12.45
C ILE A 119 2.56 -15.32 12.95
N GLN A 120 2.88 -15.85 14.13
CA GLN A 120 4.18 -15.68 14.77
C GLN A 120 5.14 -16.78 14.32
N CYS A 121 6.36 -16.39 13.92
CA CYS A 121 7.42 -17.34 13.60
C CYS A 121 7.91 -18.01 14.90
N PRO A 122 7.92 -19.36 14.98
CA PRO A 122 8.33 -20.07 16.21
C PRO A 122 9.82 -19.96 16.53
N TYR A 123 10.64 -19.51 15.56
CA TYR A 123 12.11 -19.45 15.71
C TYR A 123 12.63 -18.08 16.15
N CYS A 124 12.07 -16.99 15.60
CA CYS A 124 12.51 -15.62 15.94
C CYS A 124 11.42 -14.76 16.59
N MET A 125 10.24 -15.32 16.85
CA MET A 125 9.09 -14.66 17.48
C MET A 125 8.56 -13.40 16.76
N ARG A 126 9.03 -13.09 15.55
CA ARG A 126 8.48 -12.03 14.70
C ARG A 126 7.15 -12.47 14.07
N ARG A 127 6.21 -11.53 13.94
CA ARG A 127 4.87 -11.76 13.36
C ARG A 127 4.82 -11.29 11.92
N PHE A 128 4.24 -12.11 11.04
CA PHE A 128 4.12 -11.84 9.61
C PHE A 128 2.72 -12.18 9.11
N ASN A 129 2.31 -11.56 8.00
CA ASN A 129 1.14 -12.06 7.26
C ASN A 129 1.40 -13.48 6.73
N GLU A 130 0.35 -14.22 6.39
CA GLU A 130 0.42 -15.64 6.02
C GLU A 130 1.43 -15.95 4.90
N THR A 131 1.41 -15.16 3.82
CA THR A 131 2.31 -15.38 2.67
C THR A 131 3.77 -15.06 2.98
N ALA A 132 4.03 -14.00 3.75
CA ALA A 132 5.37 -13.63 4.20
C ALA A 132 5.89 -14.62 5.22
N ALA A 133 5.02 -15.09 6.13
CA ALA A 133 5.35 -16.08 7.14
C ALA A 133 5.77 -17.41 6.50
N GLN A 134 5.09 -17.87 5.44
CA GLN A 134 5.46 -19.11 4.75
C GLN A 134 6.89 -19.05 4.20
N ARG A 135 7.29 -17.93 3.57
CA ARG A 135 8.67 -17.75 3.10
C ARG A 135 9.66 -17.54 4.26
N HIS A 136 9.24 -16.77 5.25
CA HIS A 136 10.07 -16.41 6.39
C HIS A 136 10.41 -17.62 7.27
N ILE A 137 9.42 -18.42 7.65
CA ILE A 137 9.57 -19.58 8.54
C ILE A 137 10.51 -20.61 7.90
N ASN A 138 10.36 -20.87 6.59
CA ASN A 138 11.22 -21.80 5.84
C ASN A 138 12.71 -21.41 5.87
N PHE A 139 13.00 -20.11 5.90
CA PHE A 139 14.35 -19.58 6.00
C PHE A 139 14.83 -19.48 7.45
N CYS A 140 13.97 -18.98 8.33
CA CYS A 140 14.28 -18.72 9.74
C CYS A 140 14.59 -20.01 10.52
N LYS A 141 13.96 -21.13 10.15
CA LYS A 141 14.24 -22.45 10.76
C LYS A 141 15.72 -22.84 10.69
N ASN A 142 16.39 -22.47 9.59
CA ASN A 142 17.81 -22.80 9.36
C ASN A 142 18.76 -21.67 9.77
N GLN A 143 18.27 -20.42 9.83
CA GLN A 143 19.11 -19.28 10.22
C GLN A 143 19.38 -19.19 11.71
N THR A 144 18.40 -19.57 12.54
CA THR A 144 18.51 -19.38 14.00
C THR A 144 19.60 -20.28 14.60
N SER A 145 19.93 -21.39 13.94
CA SER A 145 21.06 -22.26 14.31
C SER A 145 22.42 -21.81 13.75
N ARG A 146 22.44 -20.80 12.87
CA ARG A 146 23.69 -20.31 12.28
C ARG A 146 24.36 -19.34 13.26
N PRO A 147 25.68 -19.44 13.48
CA PRO A 147 26.40 -18.45 14.28
C PRO A 147 26.17 -17.05 13.72
N VAL A 148 25.82 -16.13 14.61
CA VAL A 148 25.69 -14.70 14.30
C VAL A 148 27.02 -14.24 13.74
N PHE A 149 26.97 -13.48 12.64
CA PHE A 149 28.17 -12.85 12.11
C PHE A 149 28.68 -11.83 13.14
N ASP A 150 29.76 -12.18 13.82
CA ASP A 150 30.51 -11.28 14.68
C ASP A 150 31.68 -10.71 13.86
N PRO A 151 31.64 -9.41 13.52
CA PRO A 151 32.70 -8.77 12.74
C PRO A 151 34.08 -8.89 13.40
N ILE A 152 34.12 -8.88 14.74
CA ILE A 152 35.35 -8.92 15.53
C ILE A 152 35.96 -10.31 15.45
N GLN A 153 35.16 -11.36 15.65
CA GLN A 153 35.64 -12.75 15.49
C GLN A 153 36.07 -13.04 14.05
N MET A 154 35.36 -12.50 13.05
CA MET A 154 35.73 -12.69 11.65
C MET A 154 37.06 -11.99 11.32
N ALA A 155 37.25 -10.75 11.79
CA ALA A 155 38.49 -10.02 11.64
C ALA A 155 39.67 -10.78 12.30
N ALA A 156 39.47 -11.28 13.53
CA ALA A 156 40.47 -12.09 14.22
C ALA A 156 40.85 -13.34 13.41
N ARG A 157 39.87 -14.08 12.87
CA ARG A 157 40.11 -15.25 12.01
C ARG A 157 40.86 -14.88 10.72
N LEU A 158 40.57 -13.75 10.09
CA LEU A 158 41.30 -13.28 8.91
C LEU A 158 42.75 -12.96 9.23
N VAL A 159 43.01 -12.27 10.35
CA VAL A 159 44.36 -11.93 10.79
C VAL A 159 45.16 -13.19 11.10
N SER A 160 44.60 -14.14 11.86
CA SER A 160 45.26 -15.43 12.14
C SER A 160 45.56 -16.22 10.86
N ARG A 161 44.65 -16.21 9.88
CA ARG A 161 44.89 -16.89 8.59
C ARG A 161 46.02 -16.25 7.79
N ALA A 162 46.16 -14.93 7.82
CA ALA A 162 47.27 -14.22 7.18
C ALA A 162 48.62 -14.56 7.84
N GLN A 163 48.64 -14.65 9.17
CA GLN A 163 49.85 -15.02 9.93
C GLN A 163 50.34 -16.44 9.64
N CYS A 164 49.44 -17.44 9.65
CA CYS A 164 49.82 -18.82 9.29
C CYS A 164 50.33 -18.93 7.84
N LYS A 165 49.76 -18.16 6.91
CA LYS A 165 50.21 -18.16 5.50
C LYS A 165 51.60 -17.52 5.34
N ALA A 166 51.91 -16.47 6.09
CA ALA A 166 53.24 -15.87 6.09
C ALA A 166 54.31 -16.84 6.65
N GLN A 167 54.00 -17.56 7.73
CA GLN A 167 54.91 -18.54 8.33
C GLN A 167 55.18 -19.74 7.42
N ALA A 168 54.18 -20.22 6.67
CA ALA A 168 54.34 -21.32 5.73
C ALA A 168 55.19 -20.94 4.49
N SER A 169 55.19 -19.66 4.09
CA SER A 169 55.97 -19.19 2.93
C SER A 169 57.46 -19.01 3.22
N LEU A 170 57.85 -18.89 4.49
CA LEU A 170 59.25 -18.74 4.92
C LEU A 170 59.98 -20.07 5.12
N LYS A 171 59.25 -21.21 5.06
CA LYS A 171 59.78 -22.55 5.36
C LYS A 171 60.10 -23.36 4.09
N LYS A 172 60.29 -22.68 2.96
CA LYS A 172 60.83 -23.18 1.69
C LYS A 172 62.06 -22.35 1.34
#